data_AF-K0RK50-F1
#
_entry.id   AF-K0RK50-F1
#
_cell.length_a   1.000
_cell.length_b   1.000
_cell.length_c   1.000
_cell.angle_alpha   90.00
_cell.angle_beta   90.00
_cell.angle_gamma   90.00
#
_symmetry.space_group_name_H-M   'P 1'
#
loop_
_entity.id
_entity.type
_entity.pdbx_description
1 polymer ?
#
loop_
_entity_poly.entity_id
_entity_poly.type
_entity_poly.pdbx_seq_one_letter_code
_entity_poly.pdbx_strand_id
1 'polypeptide(L)'
;MEPVGHANEAESEQDGQASEPEPGNASAGSPSQNDGAAAAGAGDGDRLAEAARYSQRLLNEGHERWEGDRCPICFLFIGLPVWEHATLNQCCMKTVCDGCILAAHQRGLNDRCPFCRTPHPSDDASALAMIQKRVRKRDAEAIYHLAGQYYLGQLGLTKDVPWAIELWTEAAELGSVEAHYQLGGAYYYGEGVEENQPRGIQHWQEAAMKGHAESRRFLGVAEVDNGVYELAVRHYMISAKMGYEDSLNNIKKMFMEGRATKTQYAEALRGYGNAVEEMKSHQREEAKRLGA
;
A
#
# COMPACT_ATOMS: atom_id res chain seq x y z
N MET A 1 63.88 9.36 -10.12
CA MET A 1 64.27 9.91 -8.82
C MET A 1 63.24 9.44 -7.81
N GLU A 2 63.41 8.24 -7.27
CA GLU A 2 63.16 7.99 -5.84
C GLU A 2 64.50 8.28 -5.10
N PRO A 3 64.62 8.29 -3.75
CA PRO A 3 63.67 7.88 -2.69
C PRO A 3 63.64 8.81 -1.46
N VAL A 4 63.01 8.34 -0.37
CA VAL A 4 63.26 8.52 1.10
C VAL A 4 61.90 8.75 1.79
N GLY A 5 61.37 7.93 2.69
CA GLY A 5 61.93 6.90 3.58
C GLY A 5 61.80 7.35 5.05
N HIS A 6 61.48 6.40 5.96
CA HIS A 6 61.25 6.43 7.45
C HIS A 6 59.74 6.35 7.82
N ALA A 7 59.16 5.26 8.38
CA ALA A 7 59.51 4.30 9.48
C ALA A 7 59.82 5.06 10.79
N ASN A 8 59.31 4.78 11.99
CA ASN A 8 58.76 3.60 12.70
C ASN A 8 58.13 4.15 14.03
N GLU A 9 57.14 3.55 14.70
CA GLU A 9 57.17 2.64 15.89
C GLU A 9 55.90 3.04 16.72
N ALA A 10 54.91 2.22 17.09
CA ALA A 10 54.83 0.97 17.88
C ALA A 10 55.22 1.13 19.36
N GLU A 11 54.21 1.09 20.26
CA GLU A 11 54.16 0.57 21.66
C GLU A 11 52.83 1.10 22.29
N SER A 12 51.76 0.34 22.55
CA SER A 12 51.47 -0.79 23.45
C SER A 12 51.25 -0.44 24.93
N GLU A 13 50.28 -1.15 25.53
CA GLU A 13 49.94 -1.31 26.97
C GLU A 13 48.98 -0.29 27.59
N GLN A 14 48.04 -0.64 28.49
CA GLN A 14 47.30 -1.87 28.83
C GLN A 14 46.28 -1.46 29.92
N ASP A 15 45.17 -2.19 29.97
CA ASP A 15 44.39 -2.59 31.16
C ASP A 15 43.66 -1.60 32.08
N GLY A 16 42.40 -2.01 32.35
CA GLY A 16 41.52 -1.49 33.39
C GLY A 16 40.19 -2.24 33.42
N GLN A 17 40.23 -3.52 33.82
CA GLN A 17 39.07 -4.39 34.09
C GLN A 17 38.53 -4.23 35.52
N ALA A 18 37.33 -4.81 35.72
CA ALA A 18 36.63 -5.20 36.97
C ALA A 18 35.58 -4.18 37.47
N SER A 19 34.37 -4.55 37.93
CA SER A 19 33.83 -5.86 38.35
C SER A 19 32.31 -5.73 38.63
N GLU A 20 31.56 -6.81 38.38
CA GLU A 20 30.21 -7.06 38.91
C GLU A 20 30.21 -7.18 40.45
N PRO A 21 29.03 -7.08 41.08
CA PRO A 21 28.65 -8.16 41.99
C PRO A 21 27.15 -8.53 41.98
N GLU A 22 26.88 -9.83 42.01
CA GLU A 22 25.76 -10.50 42.67
C GLU A 22 26.36 -11.53 43.68
N PRO A 23 25.64 -12.21 44.61
CA PRO A 23 24.19 -12.42 44.74
C PRO A 23 23.62 -12.34 46.18
N GLY A 24 22.30 -12.46 46.35
CA GLY A 24 21.64 -12.56 47.67
C GLY A 24 20.24 -13.17 47.62
N ASN A 25 20.09 -14.34 48.23
CA ASN A 25 19.06 -15.37 48.02
C ASN A 25 17.87 -15.29 49.03
N ALA A 26 16.74 -15.92 48.64
CA ALA A 26 15.83 -16.75 49.45
C ALA A 26 14.37 -16.29 49.76
N SER A 27 13.43 -17.11 49.24
CA SER A 27 12.39 -17.86 49.97
C SER A 27 10.90 -17.41 49.98
N ALA A 28 10.10 -18.20 49.22
CA ALA A 28 8.84 -18.89 49.58
C ALA A 28 7.49 -18.15 49.69
N GLY A 29 6.48 -18.69 48.97
CA GLY A 29 5.04 -18.53 49.25
C GLY A 29 4.13 -18.63 48.01
N SER A 30 3.54 -19.80 47.77
CA SER A 30 2.59 -20.14 46.68
C SER A 30 1.17 -19.54 46.90
N PRO A 31 0.13 -19.96 46.13
CA PRO A 31 -0.28 -19.48 44.80
C PRO A 31 -1.65 -18.74 44.84
N SER A 32 -1.91 -17.82 43.92
CA SER A 32 -3.29 -17.33 43.68
C SER A 32 -3.78 -17.81 42.33
N GLN A 33 -4.71 -18.76 42.38
CA GLN A 33 -5.67 -19.00 41.32
C GLN A 33 -6.48 -17.72 41.09
N ASN A 34 -6.72 -17.35 39.83
CA ASN A 34 -8.00 -16.79 39.46
C ASN A 34 -8.25 -17.01 37.96
N ASP A 35 -9.40 -17.60 37.73
CA ASP A 35 -10.00 -17.98 36.46
C ASP A 35 -10.40 -16.78 35.60
N GLY A 36 -10.53 -17.03 34.29
CA GLY A 36 -11.25 -16.18 33.33
C GLY A 36 -10.34 -15.70 32.20
N ALA A 37 -10.53 -16.05 30.93
CA ALA A 37 -11.65 -16.68 30.28
C ALA A 37 -11.13 -17.54 29.12
N ALA A 38 -11.79 -18.68 28.93
CA ALA A 38 -11.66 -19.50 27.76
C ALA A 38 -11.88 -18.66 26.50
N ALA A 39 -10.83 -18.45 25.71
CA ALA A 39 -10.98 -18.30 24.28
C ALA A 39 -11.39 -19.68 23.76
N ALA A 40 -12.69 -19.98 23.83
CA ALA A 40 -13.28 -21.12 23.16
C ALA A 40 -12.93 -20.98 21.67
N GLY A 41 -12.09 -21.89 21.17
CA GLY A 41 -11.75 -21.95 19.76
C GLY A 41 -13.03 -22.09 18.95
N ALA A 42 -13.32 -21.08 18.14
CA ALA A 42 -14.40 -21.16 17.15
C ALA A 42 -14.15 -22.40 16.28
N GLY A 43 -15.13 -23.30 16.23
CA GLY A 43 -15.04 -24.50 15.40
C GLY A 43 -14.89 -24.12 13.92
N ASP A 44 -14.39 -25.03 13.09
CA ASP A 44 -14.21 -24.78 11.65
C ASP A 44 -15.51 -24.32 10.96
N GLY A 45 -16.67 -24.80 11.44
CA GLY A 45 -17.99 -24.34 10.98
C GLY A 45 -18.28 -22.86 11.26
N ASP A 46 -17.85 -22.34 12.41
CA ASP A 46 -18.04 -20.93 12.77
C ASP A 46 -17.13 -20.02 11.94
N ARG A 47 -15.89 -20.47 11.66
CA ARG A 47 -14.94 -19.73 10.82
C ARG A 47 -15.41 -19.65 9.37
N LEU A 48 -15.96 -20.74 8.83
CA LEU A 48 -16.56 -20.76 7.48
C LEU A 48 -17.80 -19.86 7.40
N ALA A 49 -18.66 -19.89 8.42
CA ALA A 49 -19.82 -19.02 8.48
C ALA A 49 -19.42 -17.53 8.54
N GLU A 50 -18.38 -17.19 9.30
CA GLU A 50 -17.89 -15.82 9.39
C GLU A 50 -17.22 -15.35 8.09
N ALA A 51 -16.43 -16.21 7.44
CA ALA A 51 -15.87 -15.92 6.12
C ALA A 51 -16.98 -15.66 5.08
N ALA A 52 -18.05 -16.48 5.08
CA ALA A 52 -19.19 -16.27 4.19
C ALA A 52 -19.92 -14.95 4.47
N ARG A 53 -20.10 -14.57 5.74
CA ARG A 53 -20.70 -13.27 6.12
C ARG A 53 -19.82 -12.11 5.67
N TYR A 54 -18.50 -12.23 5.83
CA TYR A 54 -17.57 -11.21 5.40
C TYR A 54 -17.60 -11.03 3.88
N SER A 55 -17.55 -12.13 3.11
CA SER A 55 -17.69 -12.08 1.65
C SER A 55 -19.02 -11.47 1.22
N GLN A 56 -20.13 -11.78 1.90
CA GLN A 56 -21.41 -11.14 1.63
C GLN A 56 -21.38 -9.64 1.94
N ARG A 57 -20.77 -9.23 3.05
CA ARG A 57 -20.60 -7.81 3.40
C ARG A 57 -19.78 -7.09 2.33
N LEU A 58 -18.69 -7.70 1.88
CA LEU A 58 -17.81 -7.15 0.86
C LEU A 58 -18.56 -6.83 -0.43
N LEU A 59 -19.56 -7.63 -0.83
CA LEU A 59 -20.39 -7.36 -2.01
C LEU A 59 -21.43 -6.26 -1.82
N ASN A 60 -21.65 -5.77 -0.60
CA ASN A 60 -22.62 -4.73 -0.27
C ASN A 60 -21.96 -3.44 0.25
N GLU A 61 -20.69 -3.52 0.69
CA GLU A 61 -19.91 -2.43 1.29
C GLU A 61 -18.61 -2.19 0.51
N GLY A 62 -17.93 -1.08 0.82
CA GLY A 62 -16.70 -0.68 0.13
C GLY A 62 -16.92 -0.39 -1.36
N HIS A 63 -18.08 0.15 -1.72
CA HIS A 63 -18.44 0.51 -3.10
C HIS A 63 -18.02 1.94 -3.47
N GLU A 64 -17.68 2.74 -2.46
CA GLU A 64 -17.14 4.07 -2.63
C GLU A 64 -15.63 3.98 -2.74
N ARG A 65 -15.07 4.82 -3.61
CA ARG A 65 -13.63 4.86 -3.84
C ARG A 65 -12.91 5.40 -2.61
N TRP A 66 -11.77 4.81 -2.28
CA TRP A 66 -10.94 5.18 -1.13
C TRP A 66 -10.61 6.69 -1.11
N GLU A 67 -10.77 7.34 0.05
CA GLU A 67 -10.52 8.79 0.19
C GLU A 67 -9.07 9.19 -0.07
N GLY A 68 -8.10 8.26 0.11
CA GLY A 68 -6.68 8.49 -0.19
C GLY A 68 -6.40 8.83 -1.65
N ASP A 69 -7.30 8.45 -2.56
CA ASP A 69 -7.21 8.75 -3.99
C ASP A 69 -7.61 10.18 -4.35
N ARG A 70 -8.05 11.00 -3.39
CA ARG A 70 -8.37 12.40 -3.64
C ARG A 70 -7.10 13.24 -3.60
N CYS A 71 -6.93 14.09 -4.60
CA CYS A 71 -5.90 15.12 -4.53
C CYS A 71 -6.23 16.10 -3.39
N PRO A 72 -5.32 16.35 -2.44
CA PRO A 72 -5.60 17.18 -1.27
C PRO A 72 -5.69 18.69 -1.57
N ILE A 73 -5.46 19.09 -2.83
CA ILE A 73 -5.53 20.50 -3.25
C ILE A 73 -6.87 20.79 -3.93
N CYS A 74 -7.28 19.97 -4.91
CA CYS A 74 -8.55 20.16 -5.61
C CYS A 74 -9.70 19.31 -5.06
N PHE A 75 -9.42 18.38 -4.15
CA PHE A 75 -10.37 17.42 -3.56
C PHE A 75 -11.07 16.49 -4.55
N LEU A 76 -10.67 16.50 -5.82
CA LEU A 76 -11.16 15.58 -6.85
C LEU A 76 -10.38 14.27 -6.81
N PHE A 77 -11.07 13.16 -7.05
CA PHE A 77 -10.44 11.85 -7.26
C PHE A 77 -9.45 11.91 -8.41
N ILE A 78 -8.26 11.36 -8.21
CA ILE A 78 -7.19 11.28 -9.21
C ILE A 78 -7.56 10.18 -10.23
N GLY A 79 -7.10 10.27 -11.49
CA GLY A 79 -7.29 9.17 -12.44
C GLY A 79 -6.72 7.85 -11.90
N LEU A 80 -7.23 6.70 -12.36
CA LEU A 80 -6.66 5.39 -12.07
C LEU A 80 -5.88 4.85 -13.29
N PRO A 81 -4.72 4.22 -13.10
CA PRO A 81 -3.98 4.09 -11.83
C PRO A 81 -3.46 5.44 -11.28
N VAL A 82 -3.45 5.63 -9.96
CA VAL A 82 -3.13 6.94 -9.34
C VAL A 82 -1.73 7.42 -9.69
N TRP A 83 -0.76 6.52 -9.75
CA TRP A 83 0.65 6.83 -10.01
C TRP A 83 0.93 7.34 -11.43
N GLU A 84 0.01 7.14 -12.39
CA GLU A 84 0.11 7.71 -13.74
C GLU A 84 -0.37 9.17 -13.83
N HIS A 85 -0.99 9.67 -12.77
CA HIS A 85 -1.74 10.94 -12.78
C HIS A 85 -1.42 11.85 -11.58
N ALA A 86 -0.43 11.45 -10.77
CA ALA A 86 -0.05 12.15 -9.57
C ALA A 86 1.34 11.77 -9.09
N THR A 87 1.92 12.67 -8.29
CA THR A 87 3.20 12.45 -7.62
C THR A 87 3.01 12.42 -6.10
N LEU A 88 3.59 11.41 -5.44
CA LEU A 88 3.73 11.35 -3.99
C LEU A 88 4.84 12.30 -3.52
N ASN A 89 4.53 13.16 -2.55
CA ASN A 89 5.48 14.12 -2.01
C ASN A 89 6.12 13.62 -0.71
N GLN A 90 7.44 13.38 -0.71
CA GLN A 90 8.15 12.77 0.42
C GLN A 90 8.10 13.62 1.71
N CYS A 91 7.94 14.95 1.60
CA CYS A 91 7.82 15.83 2.78
C CYS A 91 6.61 15.51 3.66
N CYS A 92 5.51 15.03 3.06
CA CYS A 92 4.20 14.98 3.70
C CYS A 92 3.37 13.73 3.40
N MET A 93 3.90 12.80 2.61
CA MET A 93 3.19 11.60 2.15
C MET A 93 1.84 11.95 1.50
N LYS A 94 1.78 13.08 0.80
CA LYS A 94 0.58 13.48 0.04
C LYS A 94 0.80 13.31 -1.45
N THR A 95 -0.11 12.58 -2.06
CA THR A 95 -0.20 12.39 -3.49
C THR A 95 -0.98 13.54 -4.10
N VAL A 96 -0.33 14.31 -4.97
CA VAL A 96 -0.92 15.49 -5.61
C VAL A 96 -1.01 15.23 -7.10
N CYS A 97 -2.19 15.46 -7.69
CA CYS A 97 -2.36 15.23 -9.13
C CYS A 97 -1.56 16.20 -9.98
N ASP A 98 -1.20 15.77 -11.18
CA ASP A 98 -0.33 16.52 -12.10
C ASP A 98 -0.91 17.88 -12.49
N GLY A 99 -2.23 17.99 -12.57
CA GLY A 99 -2.88 19.29 -12.79
C GLY A 99 -2.64 20.30 -11.66
N CYS A 100 -2.66 19.85 -10.40
CA CYS A 100 -2.36 20.73 -9.27
C CYS A 100 -0.86 21.03 -9.15
N ILE A 101 0.01 20.09 -9.57
CA ILE A 101 1.45 20.30 -9.67
C ILE A 101 1.74 21.35 -10.75
N LEU A 102 1.19 21.20 -11.96
CA LEU A 102 1.32 22.16 -13.06
C LEU A 102 0.86 23.56 -12.62
N ALA A 103 -0.32 23.66 -12.00
CA ALA A 103 -0.85 24.94 -11.52
C ALA A 103 0.04 25.58 -10.43
N ALA A 104 0.74 24.77 -9.63
CA ALA A 104 1.72 25.28 -8.67
C ALA A 104 3.00 25.77 -9.36
N HIS A 105 3.51 25.03 -10.36
CA HIS A 105 4.67 25.43 -11.15
C HIS A 105 4.43 26.74 -11.90
N GLN A 106 3.25 26.92 -12.50
CA GLN A 106 2.84 28.18 -13.15
C GLN A 106 2.82 29.38 -12.17
N ARG A 107 2.76 29.13 -10.86
CA ARG A 107 2.85 30.14 -9.79
C ARG A 107 4.24 30.26 -9.18
N GLY A 108 5.26 29.64 -9.77
CA GLY A 108 6.66 29.72 -9.33
C GLY A 108 7.05 28.76 -8.21
N LEU A 109 6.28 27.69 -7.97
CA LEU A 109 6.55 26.71 -6.90
C LEU A 109 7.30 25.47 -7.42
N ASN A 110 8.31 25.65 -8.26
CA ASN A 110 8.99 24.55 -8.96
C ASN A 110 9.80 23.65 -8.02
N ASP A 111 10.50 24.24 -7.05
CA ASP A 111 11.41 23.50 -6.16
C ASP A 111 10.78 23.18 -4.80
N ARG A 112 9.45 23.25 -4.70
CA ARG A 112 8.71 23.10 -3.44
C ARG A 112 7.48 22.25 -3.63
N CYS A 113 7.19 21.44 -2.63
CA CYS A 113 5.98 20.66 -2.60
C CYS A 113 4.75 21.57 -2.76
N PRO A 114 3.84 21.28 -3.71
CA PRO A 114 2.66 22.08 -3.98
C PRO A 114 1.66 22.10 -2.80
N PHE A 115 1.75 21.11 -1.90
CA PHE A 115 0.92 21.00 -0.70
C PHE A 115 1.60 21.59 0.53
N CYS A 116 2.74 21.04 0.95
CA CYS A 116 3.39 21.36 2.23
C CYS A 116 4.38 22.55 2.15
N ARG A 117 4.69 23.06 0.95
CA ARG A 117 5.69 24.11 0.65
C ARG A 117 7.15 23.82 1.07
N THR A 118 7.42 22.66 1.64
CA THR A 118 8.79 22.19 1.93
C THR A 118 9.53 22.03 0.61
N PRO A 119 10.81 22.47 0.51
CA PRO A 119 11.63 22.22 -0.66
C PRO A 119 11.66 20.74 -1.04
N HIS A 120 11.68 20.45 -2.33
CA HIS A 120 11.88 19.08 -2.82
C HIS A 120 13.27 18.56 -2.38
N PRO A 121 13.41 17.26 -2.09
CA PRO A 121 14.71 16.67 -1.80
C PRO A 121 15.63 16.85 -3.02
N SER A 122 16.90 17.20 -2.78
CA SER A 122 17.90 17.40 -3.84
C SER A 122 18.58 16.11 -4.28
N ASP A 123 18.43 15.05 -3.49
CA ASP A 123 19.10 13.77 -3.66
C ASP A 123 18.35 12.66 -2.91
N ASP A 124 18.74 11.42 -3.18
CA ASP A 124 18.15 10.22 -2.58
C ASP A 124 18.26 10.20 -1.06
N ALA A 125 19.39 10.65 -0.50
CA ALA A 125 19.64 10.64 0.94
C ALA A 125 18.68 11.59 1.67
N SER A 126 18.45 12.78 1.12
CA SER A 126 17.50 13.75 1.66
C SER A 126 16.05 13.29 1.50
N ALA A 127 15.70 12.65 0.38
CA ALA A 127 14.39 12.02 0.19
C ALA A 127 14.14 10.93 1.24
N LEU A 128 15.10 10.01 1.42
CA LEU A 128 15.03 8.95 2.42
C LEU A 128 14.93 9.51 3.85
N ALA A 129 15.69 10.54 4.18
CA ALA A 129 15.63 11.19 5.49
C ALA A 129 14.24 11.79 5.79
N MET A 130 13.57 12.36 4.78
CA MET A 130 12.19 12.85 4.93
C MET A 130 11.20 11.71 5.20
N ILE A 131 11.31 10.61 4.47
CA ILE A 131 10.48 9.41 4.65
C ILE A 131 10.70 8.83 6.05
N GLN A 132 11.96 8.60 6.46
CA GLN A 132 12.30 8.07 7.78
C GLN A 132 11.80 8.95 8.93
N LYS A 133 11.77 10.27 8.75
CA LYS A 133 11.19 11.20 9.75
C LYS A 133 9.70 10.95 9.97
N ARG A 134 8.96 10.55 8.93
CA ARG A 134 7.54 10.19 9.00
C ARG A 134 7.36 8.77 9.56
N VAL A 135 8.19 7.82 9.15
CA VAL A 135 8.23 6.45 9.71
C VAL A 135 8.42 6.46 11.23
N ARG A 136 9.36 7.28 11.75
CA ARG A 136 9.54 7.45 13.21
C ARG A 136 8.30 7.96 13.96
N LYS A 137 7.32 8.53 13.25
CA LYS A 137 6.03 8.97 13.79
C LYS A 137 4.90 7.97 13.54
N ARG A 138 5.23 6.76 13.07
CA ARG A 138 4.28 5.69 12.73
C ARG A 138 3.25 6.12 11.66
N ASP A 139 3.69 6.92 10.70
CA ASP A 139 2.88 7.29 9.54
C ASP A 139 2.78 6.07 8.60
N ALA A 140 1.58 5.47 8.50
CA ALA A 140 1.35 4.23 7.76
C ALA A 140 1.75 4.34 6.28
N GLU A 141 1.46 5.47 5.63
CA GLU A 141 1.79 5.70 4.23
C GLU A 141 3.29 5.88 4.01
N ALA A 142 4.01 6.45 5.00
CA ALA A 142 5.46 6.52 4.94
C ALA A 142 6.13 5.15 5.09
N ILE A 143 5.59 4.29 5.95
CA ILE A 143 6.08 2.92 6.14
C ILE A 143 5.83 2.11 4.87
N TYR A 144 4.62 2.20 4.31
CA TYR A 144 4.29 1.61 3.01
C TYR A 144 5.24 2.08 1.90
N HIS A 145 5.49 3.39 1.82
CA HIS A 145 6.36 3.93 0.78
C HIS A 145 7.81 3.47 0.97
N LEU A 146 8.33 3.48 2.21
CA LEU A 146 9.67 2.98 2.53
C LEU A 146 9.83 1.51 2.16
N ALA A 147 8.83 0.67 2.44
CA ALA A 147 8.81 -0.72 2.02
C ALA A 147 8.97 -0.85 0.49
N GLY A 148 8.23 -0.06 -0.29
CA GLY A 148 8.39 -0.01 -1.74
C GLY A 148 9.81 0.37 -2.19
N GLN A 149 10.48 1.29 -1.48
CA GLN A 149 11.88 1.64 -1.77
C GLN A 149 12.84 0.49 -1.52
N TYR A 150 12.66 -0.28 -0.43
CA TYR A 150 13.43 -1.52 -0.19
C TYR A 150 13.11 -2.62 -1.20
N TYR A 151 11.84 -2.78 -1.59
CA TYR A 151 11.43 -3.77 -2.57
C TYR A 151 12.09 -3.54 -3.94
N LEU A 152 12.26 -2.27 -4.34
CA LEU A 152 12.85 -1.87 -5.62
C LEU A 152 14.36 -1.61 -5.56
N GLY A 153 14.94 -1.42 -4.36
CA GLY A 153 16.34 -0.99 -4.22
C GLY A 153 16.56 0.45 -4.68
N GLN A 154 15.67 1.36 -4.29
CA GLN A 154 15.69 2.78 -4.67
C GLN A 154 16.18 3.68 -3.52
N LEU A 155 16.45 4.95 -3.81
CA LEU A 155 16.96 5.94 -2.85
C LEU A 155 18.29 5.54 -2.19
N GLY A 156 19.16 4.87 -2.93
CA GLY A 156 20.44 4.33 -2.42
C GLY A 156 20.29 3.15 -1.46
N LEU A 157 19.09 2.58 -1.29
CA LEU A 157 18.87 1.38 -0.50
C LEU A 157 19.26 0.12 -1.30
N THR A 158 19.85 -0.85 -0.62
CA THR A 158 20.00 -2.20 -1.19
C THR A 158 18.63 -2.87 -1.22
N LYS A 159 18.30 -3.53 -2.34
CA LYS A 159 17.04 -4.25 -2.47
C LYS A 159 16.93 -5.34 -1.39
N ASP A 160 15.86 -5.29 -0.61
CA ASP A 160 15.55 -6.24 0.47
C ASP A 160 14.04 -6.51 0.48
N VAL A 161 13.64 -7.59 -0.20
CA VAL A 161 12.22 -7.93 -0.37
C VAL A 161 11.61 -8.46 0.92
N PRO A 162 12.22 -9.41 1.66
CA PRO A 162 11.66 -9.86 2.95
C PRO A 162 11.41 -8.72 3.92
N TRP A 163 12.36 -7.77 4.04
CA TRP A 163 12.17 -6.60 4.90
C TRP A 163 11.05 -5.67 4.40
N ALA A 164 10.90 -5.51 3.08
CA ALA A 164 9.78 -4.77 2.51
C ALA A 164 8.42 -5.39 2.88
N ILE A 165 8.31 -6.73 2.89
CA ILE A 165 7.08 -7.42 3.29
C ILE A 165 6.76 -7.19 4.78
N GLU A 166 7.77 -7.19 5.65
CA GLU A 166 7.59 -6.88 7.07
C GLU A 166 7.09 -5.44 7.26
N LEU A 167 7.68 -4.48 6.56
CA LEU A 167 7.25 -3.08 6.59
C LEU A 167 5.84 -2.90 6.01
N TRP A 168 5.48 -3.59 4.92
CA TRP A 168 4.09 -3.57 4.43
C TRP A 168 3.13 -4.17 5.44
N THR A 169 3.52 -5.23 6.16
CA THR A 169 2.72 -5.81 7.25
C THR A 169 2.47 -4.77 8.34
N GLU A 170 3.52 -4.06 8.79
CA GLU A 170 3.36 -2.97 9.77
C GLU A 170 2.46 -1.83 9.23
N ALA A 171 2.65 -1.41 7.99
CA ALA A 171 1.84 -0.35 7.39
C ALA A 171 0.36 -0.74 7.29
N ALA A 172 0.07 -2.00 6.94
CA ALA A 172 -1.28 -2.54 6.87
C ALA A 172 -1.94 -2.56 8.26
N GLU A 173 -1.22 -2.99 9.30
CA GLU A 173 -1.68 -2.95 10.70
C GLU A 173 -1.98 -1.52 11.18
N LEU A 174 -1.23 -0.54 10.69
CA LEU A 174 -1.47 0.89 10.93
C LEU A 174 -2.55 1.50 10.01
N GLY A 175 -3.12 0.69 9.12
CA GLY A 175 -4.30 1.03 8.33
C GLY A 175 -4.06 1.39 6.87
N SER A 176 -2.82 1.31 6.36
CA SER A 176 -2.50 1.62 4.96
C SER A 176 -3.21 0.66 4.01
N VAL A 177 -4.02 1.23 3.11
CA VAL A 177 -4.79 0.47 2.11
C VAL A 177 -3.88 -0.11 1.05
N GLU A 178 -2.87 0.65 0.63
CA GLU A 178 -1.90 0.22 -0.38
C GLU A 178 -1.01 -0.90 0.13
N ALA A 179 -0.66 -0.89 1.42
CA ALA A 179 0.09 -2.00 2.01
C ALA A 179 -0.70 -3.33 1.95
N HIS A 180 -2.00 -3.30 2.27
CA HIS A 180 -2.86 -4.48 2.08
C HIS A 180 -2.92 -4.92 0.60
N TYR A 181 -2.96 -3.98 -0.34
CA TYR A 181 -2.94 -4.31 -1.76
C TYR A 181 -1.64 -5.06 -2.15
N GLN A 182 -0.48 -4.54 -1.75
CA GLN A 182 0.82 -5.15 -2.03
C GLN A 182 0.99 -6.51 -1.35
N LEU A 183 0.59 -6.64 -0.08
CA LEU A 183 0.61 -7.94 0.62
C LEU A 183 -0.31 -8.96 -0.06
N GLY A 184 -1.44 -8.52 -0.59
CA GLY A 184 -2.34 -9.37 -1.35
C GLY A 184 -1.64 -10.00 -2.55
N GLY A 185 -0.92 -9.20 -3.34
CA GLY A 185 -0.11 -9.69 -4.46
C GLY A 185 1.04 -10.59 -4.00
N ALA A 186 1.79 -10.16 -2.97
CA ALA A 186 2.94 -10.88 -2.47
C ALA A 186 2.59 -12.30 -2.01
N TYR A 187 1.54 -12.47 -1.20
CA TYR A 187 1.10 -13.79 -0.77
C TYR A 187 0.40 -14.57 -1.89
N TYR A 188 -0.35 -13.93 -2.78
CA TYR A 188 -1.07 -14.65 -3.84
C TYR A 188 -0.12 -15.27 -4.87
N TYR A 189 0.97 -14.58 -5.21
CA TYR A 189 1.95 -15.03 -6.21
C TYR A 189 3.26 -15.56 -5.61
N GLY A 190 3.42 -15.56 -4.28
CA GLY A 190 4.66 -15.98 -3.61
C GLY A 190 5.85 -15.05 -3.86
N GLU A 191 5.61 -13.75 -4.04
CA GLU A 191 6.67 -12.78 -4.29
C GLU A 191 7.35 -12.35 -2.99
N GLY A 192 8.52 -12.93 -2.71
CA GLY A 192 9.31 -12.60 -1.52
C GLY A 192 8.83 -13.25 -0.23
N VAL A 193 7.74 -14.01 -0.28
CA VAL A 193 7.18 -14.85 0.79
C VAL A 193 6.73 -16.18 0.21
N GLU A 194 6.49 -17.16 1.08
CA GLU A 194 5.83 -18.40 0.68
C GLU A 194 4.42 -18.10 0.15
N GLU A 195 4.09 -18.70 -1.00
CA GLU A 195 2.79 -18.55 -1.63
C GLU A 195 1.68 -19.01 -0.68
N ASN A 196 0.68 -18.15 -0.50
CA ASN A 196 -0.50 -18.40 0.31
C ASN A 196 -1.67 -17.60 -0.26
N GLN A 197 -2.31 -18.14 -1.30
CA GLN A 197 -3.44 -17.48 -1.98
C GLN A 197 -4.58 -17.07 -1.03
N PRO A 198 -5.04 -17.90 -0.07
CA PRO A 198 -6.07 -17.48 0.88
C PRO A 198 -5.68 -16.22 1.68
N ARG A 199 -4.42 -16.13 2.12
CA ARG A 199 -3.90 -14.95 2.82
C ARG A 199 -3.80 -13.73 1.91
N GLY A 200 -3.38 -13.93 0.66
CA GLY A 200 -3.37 -12.86 -0.34
C GLY A 200 -4.77 -12.29 -0.60
N ILE A 201 -5.75 -13.17 -0.78
CA ILE A 201 -7.17 -12.82 -0.94
C ILE A 201 -7.66 -12.04 0.28
N GLN A 202 -7.33 -12.46 1.50
CA GLN A 202 -7.72 -11.75 2.73
C GLN A 202 -7.22 -10.30 2.75
N HIS A 203 -5.98 -10.04 2.37
CA HIS A 203 -5.46 -8.67 2.32
C HIS A 203 -6.12 -7.85 1.21
N TRP A 204 -6.36 -8.42 0.03
CA TRP A 204 -7.16 -7.73 -1.00
C TRP A 204 -8.59 -7.45 -0.56
N GLN A 205 -9.21 -8.35 0.20
CA GLN A 205 -10.52 -8.15 0.81
C GLN A 205 -10.54 -6.98 1.81
N GLU A 206 -9.50 -6.83 2.64
CA GLU A 206 -9.35 -5.70 3.57
C GLU A 206 -9.22 -4.36 2.83
N ALA A 207 -8.39 -4.30 1.79
CA ALA A 207 -8.24 -3.11 0.94
C ALA A 207 -9.52 -2.78 0.16
N ALA A 208 -10.17 -3.81 -0.41
CA ALA A 208 -11.40 -3.66 -1.20
C ALA A 208 -12.58 -3.19 -0.35
N MET A 209 -12.63 -3.55 0.95
CA MET A 209 -13.64 -3.04 1.88
C MET A 209 -13.47 -1.54 2.14
N LYS A 210 -12.24 -1.04 2.08
CA LYS A 210 -11.91 0.39 2.21
C LYS A 210 -12.01 1.17 0.89
N GLY A 211 -12.50 0.53 -0.18
CA GLY A 211 -12.72 1.18 -1.48
C GLY A 211 -11.54 1.14 -2.44
N HIS A 212 -10.57 0.23 -2.24
CA HIS A 212 -9.44 0.07 -3.17
C HIS A 212 -9.87 -0.63 -4.46
N ALA A 213 -9.87 0.10 -5.58
CA ALA A 213 -10.41 -0.39 -6.84
C ALA A 213 -9.57 -1.53 -7.47
N GLU A 214 -8.25 -1.48 -7.35
CA GLU A 214 -7.36 -2.52 -7.89
C GLU A 214 -7.50 -3.82 -7.11
N SER A 215 -7.50 -3.77 -5.76
CA SER A 215 -7.74 -4.98 -4.94
C SER A 215 -9.08 -5.61 -5.28
N ARG A 216 -10.12 -4.81 -5.50
CA ARG A 216 -11.44 -5.29 -5.95
C ARG A 216 -11.35 -6.02 -7.29
N ARG A 217 -10.54 -5.53 -8.24
CA ARG A 217 -10.25 -6.19 -9.52
C ARG A 217 -9.54 -7.52 -9.31
N PHE A 218 -8.53 -7.57 -8.44
CA PHE A 218 -7.79 -8.81 -8.17
C PHE A 218 -8.63 -9.88 -7.47
N LEU A 219 -9.59 -9.50 -6.62
CA LEU A 219 -10.60 -10.44 -6.14
C LEU A 219 -11.40 -11.04 -7.30
N GLY A 220 -11.82 -10.21 -8.27
CA GLY A 220 -12.48 -10.71 -9.48
C GLY A 220 -11.61 -11.68 -10.29
N VAL A 221 -10.28 -11.47 -10.33
CA VAL A 221 -9.34 -12.38 -10.98
C VAL A 221 -9.27 -13.72 -10.23
N ALA A 222 -9.12 -13.68 -8.91
CA ALA A 222 -9.10 -14.90 -8.09
C ALA A 222 -10.39 -15.73 -8.24
N GLU A 223 -11.55 -15.08 -8.35
CA GLU A 223 -12.83 -15.76 -8.60
C GLU A 223 -12.92 -16.38 -10.01
N VAL A 224 -12.29 -15.74 -11.02
CA VAL A 224 -12.16 -16.35 -12.35
C VAL A 224 -11.27 -17.59 -12.29
N ASP A 225 -10.14 -17.52 -11.59
CA ASP A 225 -9.21 -18.64 -11.44
C ASP A 225 -9.88 -19.84 -10.73
N ASN A 226 -10.76 -19.55 -9.77
CA ASN A 226 -11.59 -20.56 -9.08
C ASN A 226 -12.82 -21.02 -9.89
N GLY A 227 -13.07 -20.44 -11.07
CA GLY A 227 -14.21 -20.78 -11.93
C GLY A 227 -15.56 -20.21 -11.49
N VAL A 228 -15.58 -19.28 -10.53
CA VAL A 228 -16.79 -18.63 -9.97
C VAL A 228 -17.10 -17.33 -10.72
N TYR A 229 -17.47 -17.46 -12.00
CA TYR A 229 -17.62 -16.33 -12.91
C TYR A 229 -18.68 -15.29 -12.49
N GLU A 230 -19.79 -15.71 -11.88
CA GLU A 230 -20.83 -14.77 -11.44
C GLU A 230 -20.30 -13.80 -10.37
N LEU A 231 -19.46 -14.29 -9.46
CA LEU A 231 -18.87 -13.48 -8.39
C LEU A 231 -17.79 -12.57 -8.96
N ALA A 232 -16.97 -13.07 -9.88
CA ALA A 232 -16.00 -12.26 -10.61
C ALA A 232 -16.64 -11.05 -11.30
N VAL A 233 -17.76 -11.24 -12.00
CA VAL A 233 -18.49 -10.14 -12.66
C VAL A 233 -18.92 -9.07 -11.64
N ARG A 234 -19.40 -9.47 -10.45
CA ARG A 234 -19.78 -8.50 -9.40
C ARG A 234 -18.58 -7.69 -8.92
N HIS A 235 -17.44 -8.33 -8.66
CA HIS A 235 -16.21 -7.65 -8.27
C HIS A 235 -15.76 -6.63 -9.32
N TYR A 236 -15.72 -7.05 -10.59
CA TYR A 236 -15.36 -6.15 -11.68
C TYR A 236 -16.35 -5.01 -11.84
N MET A 237 -17.66 -5.24 -11.70
CA MET A 237 -18.67 -4.17 -11.82
C MET A 237 -18.45 -3.08 -10.77
N ILE A 238 -18.08 -3.47 -9.55
CA ILE A 238 -17.83 -2.52 -8.46
C ILE A 238 -16.52 -1.75 -8.71
N SER A 239 -15.45 -2.43 -9.10
CA SER A 239 -14.17 -1.81 -9.46
C SER A 239 -14.30 -0.86 -10.66
N ALA A 240 -15.05 -1.26 -11.70
CA ALA A 240 -15.33 -0.43 -12.86
C ALA A 240 -16.13 0.82 -12.48
N LYS A 241 -17.09 0.70 -11.55
CA LYS A 241 -17.84 1.84 -10.99
C LYS A 241 -16.94 2.83 -10.24
N MET A 242 -15.80 2.39 -9.71
CA MET A 242 -14.78 3.28 -9.11
C MET A 242 -13.86 3.94 -10.14
N GLY A 243 -14.01 3.61 -11.43
CA GLY A 243 -13.22 4.17 -12.52
C GLY A 243 -12.01 3.34 -12.94
N TYR A 244 -11.91 2.06 -12.54
CA TYR A 244 -10.79 1.20 -12.95
C TYR A 244 -11.05 0.55 -14.31
N GLU A 245 -10.33 1.01 -15.34
CA GLU A 245 -10.55 0.62 -16.74
C GLU A 245 -10.33 -0.88 -16.98
N ASP A 246 -9.32 -1.47 -16.34
CA ASP A 246 -9.02 -2.90 -16.47
C ASP A 246 -10.18 -3.79 -16.04
N SER A 247 -10.95 -3.38 -15.03
CA SER A 247 -12.16 -4.10 -14.63
C SER A 247 -13.27 -4.00 -15.68
N LEU A 248 -13.42 -2.84 -16.33
CA LEU A 248 -14.35 -2.69 -17.45
C LEU A 248 -13.93 -3.59 -18.63
N ASN A 249 -12.64 -3.65 -18.93
CA ASN A 249 -12.08 -4.54 -19.96
C ASN A 249 -12.29 -6.02 -19.63
N ASN A 250 -12.16 -6.41 -18.37
CA ASN A 250 -12.45 -7.77 -17.91
C ASN A 250 -13.94 -8.13 -18.10
N ILE A 251 -14.88 -7.23 -17.77
CA ILE A 251 -16.31 -7.48 -18.00
C ILE A 251 -16.61 -7.57 -19.49
N LYS A 252 -15.99 -6.72 -20.32
CA LYS A 252 -16.11 -6.79 -21.79
C LYS A 252 -15.67 -8.16 -22.30
N LYS A 253 -14.54 -8.68 -21.82
CA LYS A 253 -14.06 -10.03 -22.15
C LYS A 253 -15.06 -11.10 -21.73
N MET A 254 -15.55 -11.05 -20.49
CA MET A 254 -16.54 -12.01 -19.99
C MET A 254 -17.87 -11.95 -20.74
N PHE A 255 -18.28 -10.77 -21.21
CA PHE A 255 -19.47 -10.61 -22.05
C PHE A 255 -19.30 -11.30 -23.41
N MET A 256 -18.14 -11.12 -24.05
CA MET A 256 -17.83 -11.80 -25.32
C MET A 256 -17.77 -13.33 -25.17
N GLU A 257 -17.37 -13.82 -24.00
CA GLU A 257 -17.35 -15.25 -23.65
C GLU A 257 -18.73 -15.80 -23.22
N GLY A 258 -19.76 -14.97 -23.16
CA GLY A 258 -21.11 -15.36 -22.70
C GLY A 258 -21.24 -15.58 -21.18
N ARG A 259 -20.24 -15.14 -20.40
CA ARG A 259 -20.18 -15.27 -18.93
C ARG A 259 -20.74 -14.04 -18.20
N ALA A 260 -20.80 -12.90 -18.88
CA ALA A 260 -21.50 -11.70 -18.42
C ALA A 260 -22.66 -11.37 -19.36
N THR A 261 -23.72 -10.77 -18.82
CA THR A 261 -24.88 -10.34 -19.60
C THR A 261 -24.66 -8.97 -20.25
N LYS A 262 -25.43 -8.67 -21.29
CA LYS A 262 -25.45 -7.35 -21.93
C LYS A 262 -25.79 -6.24 -20.92
N THR A 263 -26.70 -6.51 -19.99
CA THR A 263 -27.11 -5.57 -18.94
C THR A 263 -25.95 -5.26 -18.01
N GLN A 264 -25.25 -6.28 -17.50
CA GLN A 264 -24.10 -6.11 -16.61
C GLN A 264 -22.98 -5.29 -17.29
N TYR A 265 -22.68 -5.58 -18.56
CA TYR A 265 -21.69 -4.79 -19.29
C TYR A 265 -22.12 -3.33 -19.48
N ALA A 266 -23.38 -3.08 -19.82
CA ALA A 266 -23.92 -1.73 -19.98
C ALA A 266 -23.93 -0.94 -18.67
N GLU A 267 -24.22 -1.60 -17.55
CA GLU A 267 -24.14 -1.00 -16.21
C GLU A 267 -22.70 -0.66 -15.83
N ALA A 268 -21.75 -1.56 -16.07
CA ALA A 268 -20.34 -1.31 -15.82
C ALA A 268 -19.79 -0.15 -16.65
N LEU A 269 -20.12 -0.09 -17.95
CA LEU A 269 -19.77 1.02 -18.84
C LEU A 269 -20.28 2.36 -18.30
N ARG A 270 -21.53 2.39 -17.81
CA ARG A 270 -22.15 3.60 -17.26
C ARG A 270 -21.49 4.02 -15.95
N GLY A 271 -21.24 3.08 -15.05
CA GLY A 271 -20.55 3.33 -13.79
C GLY A 271 -19.15 3.89 -14.00
N TYR A 272 -18.38 3.26 -14.89
CA TYR A 272 -17.06 3.74 -15.30
C TYR A 272 -17.12 5.14 -15.90
N GLY A 273 -18.04 5.39 -16.84
CA GLY A 273 -18.23 6.71 -17.44
C GLY A 273 -18.49 7.80 -16.39
N ASN A 274 -19.39 7.55 -15.43
CA ASN A 274 -19.67 8.49 -14.34
C ASN A 274 -18.41 8.78 -13.50
N ALA A 275 -17.65 7.75 -13.13
CA ALA A 275 -16.40 7.93 -12.38
C ALA A 275 -15.37 8.75 -13.15
N VAL A 276 -15.22 8.49 -14.46
CA VAL A 276 -14.31 9.27 -15.33
C VAL A 276 -14.72 10.73 -15.39
N GLU A 277 -16.01 11.03 -15.49
CA GLU A 277 -16.51 12.41 -15.43
C GLU A 277 -16.21 13.09 -14.09
N GLU A 278 -16.36 12.38 -12.96
CA GLU A 278 -16.02 12.90 -11.62
C GLU A 278 -14.52 13.18 -11.44
N MET A 279 -13.66 12.50 -12.20
CA MET A 279 -12.20 12.67 -12.18
C MET A 279 -11.70 13.82 -13.08
N LYS A 280 -12.56 14.42 -13.91
CA LYS A 280 -12.14 15.48 -14.85
C LYS A 280 -11.68 16.74 -14.13
N SER A 281 -10.64 17.35 -14.68
CA SER A 281 -10.12 18.64 -14.23
C SER A 281 -9.43 19.32 -15.39
N HIS A 282 -9.78 20.59 -15.64
CA HIS A 282 -9.13 21.40 -16.68
C HIS A 282 -7.61 21.39 -16.54
N GLN A 283 -7.10 21.54 -15.31
CA GLN A 283 -5.65 21.54 -15.06
C GLN A 283 -5.00 20.19 -15.37
N ARG A 284 -5.69 19.06 -15.13
CA ARG A 284 -5.17 17.73 -15.49
C ARG A 284 -5.15 17.51 -17.00
N GLU A 285 -6.19 17.96 -17.70
CA GLU A 285 -6.22 17.95 -19.17
C GLU A 285 -5.11 18.81 -19.77
N GLU A 286 -4.84 19.97 -19.16
CA GLU A 286 -3.73 20.83 -19.54
C GLU A 286 -2.37 20.17 -19.29
N ALA A 287 -2.14 19.58 -18.10
CA ALA A 287 -0.92 18.82 -17.79
C ALA A 287 -0.66 17.70 -18.80
N LYS A 288 -1.69 16.90 -19.10
CA LYS A 288 -1.61 15.83 -20.10
C LYS A 288 -1.25 16.36 -21.49
N ARG A 289 -1.80 17.50 -21.91
CA ARG A 289 -1.45 18.12 -23.22
C ARG A 289 0.00 18.60 -23.28
N LEU A 290 0.57 18.99 -22.14
CA LEU A 290 1.95 19.47 -22.04
C LEU A 290 2.97 18.34 -21.82
N GLY A 291 2.52 17.09 -21.67
CA GLY A 291 3.38 15.94 -21.38
C GLY A 291 3.98 15.99 -19.97
N ALA A 292 3.29 16.65 -19.04
CA ALA A 292 3.63 16.72 -17.64
C ALA A 292 3.05 15.55 -16.86
#